data_AF-A0A4U2ZWP9-F1
#
_entry.id   AF-A0A4U2ZWP9-F1
#
_cell.length_a   1.000
_cell.length_b   1.000
_cell.length_c   1.000
_cell.angle_alpha   90.00
_cell.angle_beta   90.00
_cell.angle_gamma   90.00
#
_symmetry.space_group_name_H-M   'P 1'
#
loop_
_entity.id
_entity.type
_entity.pdbx_description
1 polymer ?
#
loop_
_entity_poly.entity_id
_entity_poly.type
_entity_poly.pdbx_seq_one_letter_code
_entity_poly.pdbx_strand_id
1 'polypeptide(L)' 'DANDKTKLLSDAEFEVYKDGKKIDTLRTDKTGKVISKKLEPGKYTLKETKAPQGYKLLKEEIEVVVE' A
#
# COMPACT_ATOMS: atom_id res chain seq x y z
N ASP A 1 17.61 9.12 18.29
CA ASP A 1 16.38 8.37 18.54
C ASP A 1 15.73 7.87 17.28
N ALA A 2 15.55 6.54 17.23
CA ALA A 2 15.00 5.78 16.12
C ALA A 2 13.47 5.64 16.26
N ASN A 3 12.71 6.73 16.28
CA ASN A 3 11.30 6.64 16.69
C ASN A 3 10.34 7.63 16.02
N ASP A 4 10.24 7.61 14.69
CA ASP A 4 9.03 8.07 13.99
C ASP A 4 8.76 7.22 12.73
N LYS A 5 8.94 5.91 12.86
CA LYS A 5 8.47 4.88 11.89
C LYS A 5 7.04 4.42 12.18
N THR A 6 6.23 5.25 12.83
CA THR A 6 4.84 4.92 13.19
C THR A 6 3.92 6.11 12.99
N LYS A 7 4.12 6.83 11.89
CA LYS A 7 3.05 7.62 11.33
C LYS A 7 2.06 6.63 10.67
N LEU A 8 1.18 6.08 11.51
CA LEU A 8 0.25 5.01 11.18
C LEU A 8 -0.66 5.46 10.04
N LEU A 9 -0.41 4.97 8.83
CA LEU A 9 -1.28 5.14 7.66
C LEU A 9 -2.52 4.28 7.83
N SER A 10 -3.33 4.56 8.85
CA SER A 10 -4.56 3.82 9.14
C SER A 10 -5.66 4.25 8.19
N ASP A 11 -6.41 3.32 7.62
CA ASP A 11 -7.53 3.61 6.71
C ASP A 11 -7.13 4.09 5.30
N ALA A 12 -5.89 3.85 4.87
CA ALA A 12 -5.50 4.13 3.50
C ALA A 12 -5.93 2.98 2.58
N GLU A 13 -6.37 3.31 1.37
CA GLU A 13 -6.74 2.34 0.35
C GLU A 13 -5.70 2.38 -0.77
N PHE A 14 -5.16 1.20 -1.07
CA PHE A 14 -4.17 0.93 -2.10
C PHE A 14 -4.72 -0.07 -3.10
N GLU A 15 -4.55 0.19 -4.37
CA GLU A 15 -4.85 -0.76 -5.43
C GLU A 15 -3.56 -1.40 -5.91
N VAL A 16 -3.55 -2.73 -6.02
CA VAL A 16 -2.40 -3.50 -6.51
C VAL A 16 -2.61 -3.77 -7.99
N TYR A 17 -1.64 -3.34 -8.79
CA TYR A 17 -1.57 -3.60 -10.21
C TYR A 17 -0.40 -4.55 -10.49
N LYS A 18 -0.62 -5.53 -11.36
CA LYS A 18 0.42 -6.38 -11.94
C LYS A 18 0.33 -6.21 -13.45
N ASP A 19 1.42 -5.78 -14.08
CA ASP A 19 1.48 -5.61 -15.54
C ASP A 19 0.36 -4.70 -16.08
N GLY A 20 0.05 -3.60 -15.38
CA GLY A 20 -1.03 -2.68 -15.73
C GLY A 20 -2.46 -3.16 -15.44
N LYS A 21 -2.64 -4.39 -14.93
CA LYS A 21 -3.94 -4.92 -14.55
C LYS A 21 -4.13 -4.87 -13.04
N LYS A 22 -5.27 -4.33 -12.57
CA LYS A 22 -5.62 -4.42 -11.15
C LYS A 22 -5.87 -5.88 -10.78
N ILE A 23 -5.08 -6.38 -9.84
CA ILE A 23 -5.16 -7.77 -9.37
C ILE A 23 -5.64 -7.87 -7.93
N ASP A 24 -5.45 -6.83 -7.12
CA ASP A 24 -5.85 -6.85 -5.72
C ASP A 24 -6.16 -5.43 -5.19
N THR A 25 -6.77 -5.35 -4.02
CA THR A 25 -7.05 -4.08 -3.33
C THR A 25 -6.75 -4.27 -1.86
N LEU A 26 -5.90 -3.38 -1.35
CA LEU A 26 -5.28 -3.43 -0.05
C LEU A 26 -5.77 -2.24 0.76
N ARG A 27 -6.26 -2.50 1.96
CA ARG A 27 -6.59 -1.45 2.93
C ARG A 27 -5.66 -1.58 4.10
N THR A 28 -4.96 -0.51 4.44
CA THR A 28 -4.08 -0.52 5.61
C THR A 28 -4.90 -0.46 6.89
N ASP A 29 -4.58 -1.38 7.79
CA ASP A 29 -5.15 -1.43 9.12
C ASP A 29 -4.61 -0.30 10.02
N LYS A 30 -5.13 -0.22 11.24
CA LYS A 30 -4.73 0.77 12.28
C LYS A 30 -3.22 0.79 12.58
N THR A 31 -2.49 -0.24 12.16
CA THR A 31 -1.04 -0.34 12.31
C THR A 31 -0.27 0.12 11.08
N GLY A 32 -0.94 0.60 10.02
CA GLY A 32 -0.34 0.85 8.70
C GLY A 32 0.11 -0.43 7.98
N LYS A 33 -0.33 -1.60 8.45
CA LYS A 33 -0.01 -2.89 7.83
C LYS A 33 -1.16 -3.30 6.93
N VAL A 34 -0.83 -3.98 5.85
CA VAL A 34 -1.83 -4.61 4.99
C VAL A 34 -1.37 -6.01 4.65
N ILE A 35 -2.33 -6.94 4.62
CA ILE A 35 -2.11 -8.32 4.25
C ILE A 35 -2.86 -8.54 2.95
N SER A 36 -2.11 -8.63 1.84
CA SER A 36 -2.71 -9.09 0.59
C SER A 36 -2.99 -10.59 0.68
N LYS A 37 -3.89 -11.08 -0.17
CA LYS A 37 -4.07 -12.51 -0.36
C LYS A 37 -2.78 -13.11 -0.91
N LYS A 38 -2.75 -14.44 -1.11
CA LYS A 38 -1.59 -15.14 -1.66
C LYS A 38 -1.25 -14.59 -3.05
N LEU A 39 -0.31 -13.64 -3.09
CA LEU A 39 0.27 -13.10 -4.30
C LEU A 39 1.43 -13.99 -4.70
N GLU A 40 1.55 -14.25 -5.99
CA GLU A 40 2.73 -14.90 -6.54
C GLU A 40 3.93 -13.95 -6.44
N PRO A 41 5.17 -14.48 -6.37
CA PRO A 41 6.34 -13.63 -6.51
C PRO A 41 6.34 -12.92 -7.86
N GLY A 42 6.70 -11.65 -7.86
CA GLY A 42 6.61 -10.80 -9.03
C GLY A 42 6.66 -9.31 -8.68
N LYS A 43 6.60 -8.47 -9.71
CA LYS A 43 6.55 -7.02 -9.56
C LYS A 43 5.11 -6.55 -9.53
N TYR A 44 4.82 -5.67 -8.59
CA TYR A 44 3.51 -5.11 -8.34
C TYR A 44 3.62 -3.59 -8.18
N THR A 45 2.59 -2.89 -8.60
CA THR A 45 2.48 -1.45 -8.46
C THR A 45 1.33 -1.16 -7.51
N LEU A 46 1.64 -0.52 -6.39
CA LEU A 46 0.67 -0.05 -5.42
C LEU A 46 0.30 1.39 -5.74
N LYS A 47 -0.99 1.63 -5.93
CA LYS A 47 -1.54 2.96 -6.16
C LYS A 47 -2.40 3.37 -4.98
N GLU A 48 -1.98 4.40 -4.24
CA GLU A 48 -2.80 4.96 -3.17
C GLU A 48 -4.00 5.69 -3.79
N THR A 49 -5.20 5.12 -3.62
CA THR A 49 -6.44 5.76 -4.06
C THR A 49 -7.03 6.64 -2.98
N LYS A 50 -6.72 6.33 -1.72
CA LYS A 50 -7.21 7.08 -0.58
C LYS A 50 -6.14 7.24 0.47
N ALA A 51 -5.85 8.51 0.75
CA ALA A 51 -4.93 8.88 1.81
C ALA A 51 -5.59 8.65 3.17
N PRO A 52 -4.82 8.23 4.18
CA PRO A 52 -5.29 8.14 5.55
C PRO A 52 -5.45 9.53 6.17
N GLN A 53 -6.25 9.60 7.24
CA GLN A 53 -6.56 10.88 7.88
C GLN A 53 -5.30 11.57 8.42
N GLY A 54 -5.07 12.81 7.99
CA GLY A 54 -3.89 13.61 8.38
C GLY A 54 -2.67 13.47 7.46
N TYR A 55 -2.80 12.74 6.34
CA TYR A 55 -1.74 12.59 5.33
C TYR A 55 -2.15 13.20 4.00
N LYS A 56 -1.15 13.58 3.21
CA LYS A 56 -1.36 13.96 1.82
C LYS A 56 -1.40 12.68 0.99
N LEU A 57 -2.35 12.63 0.06
CA LEU A 57 -2.45 11.56 -0.93
C LEU A 57 -1.15 11.48 -1.73
N LEU A 58 -0.50 10.32 -1.66
CA LEU A 58 0.66 10.01 -2.48
C LEU A 58 0.16 9.86 -3.92
N LYS A 59 0.58 10.80 -4.77
CA LYS A 59 0.36 10.70 -6.22
C LYS A 59 1.40 9.81 -6.91
N GLU A 60 2.42 9.38 -6.18
CA GLU A 60 3.43 8.46 -6.68
C GLU A 60 2.96 7.02 -6.54
N GLU A 61 3.20 6.26 -7.59
CA GLU A 61 2.97 4.82 -7.64
C GLU A 61 4.15 4.12 -6.95
N ILE A 62 3.86 3.19 -6.04
CA ILE A 62 4.88 2.51 -5.25
C ILE A 62 5.11 1.14 -5.86
N GLU A 63 6.30 0.89 -6.40
CA GLU A 63 6.66 -0.43 -6.93
C GLU A 63 7.12 -1.36 -5.79
N VAL A 64 6.50 -2.53 -5.71
CA VAL A 64 6.83 -3.58 -4.73
C VAL A 64 7.14 -4.86 -5.46
N VAL A 65 8.27 -5.47 -5.08
CA VAL A 65 8.65 -6.80 -5.55
C VAL A 65 8.32 -7.79 -4.44
N VAL A 66 7.48 -8.76 -4.75
CA VAL A 66 7.22 -9.92 -3.88
C VAL A 66 8.20 -11.01 -4.32
N GLU A 67 9.00 -11.52 -3.39
CA GLU A 67 9.94 -12.63 -3.59
C GLU A 67 9.41 -13.95 -3.01
#